data_AF-A0A380TYH3-F1
#
_entry.id   AF-A0A380TYH3-F1
#
_cell.length_a   1.000
_cell.length_b   1.000
_cell.length_c   1.000
_cell.angle_alpha   90.00
_cell.angle_beta   90.00
_cell.angle_gamma   90.00
#
_symmetry.space_group_name_H-M   'P 1'
#
loop_
_entity.id
_entity.type
_entity.pdbx_description
1 polymer ?
#
loop_
_entity_poly.entity_id
_entity_poly.type
_entity_poly.pdbx_seq_one_letter_code
_entity_poly.pdbx_strand_id
1 'polypeptide(L)'
;MARNELSKSARMIADLIYKKGAEKADCEIARNIGIDPSNLSRFKTNYLEVVAAYLDEIGLAVHVKDSDKPVPRDVLQALFVHAEVGLAKTKDEYLGK
;
A
#
# COMPACT_ATOMS: atom_id res chain seq x y z
N MET A 1 8.65 19.36 -6.31
CA MET A 1 9.52 18.27 -6.76
C MET A 1 8.86 17.62 -7.96
N ALA A 2 9.59 17.38 -9.05
CA ALA A 2 8.98 16.76 -10.22
C ALA A 2 8.76 15.26 -9.96
N ARG A 3 7.66 14.69 -10.44
CA ARG A 3 7.32 13.27 -10.24
C ARG A 3 8.42 12.29 -10.71
N ASN A 4 9.26 12.74 -11.65
CA ASN A 4 10.38 11.98 -12.19
C ASN A 4 11.58 11.90 -11.24
N GLU A 5 11.65 12.77 -10.23
CA GLU A 5 12.71 12.81 -9.21
C GLU A 5 12.40 11.90 -8.01
N LEU A 6 11.20 11.33 -7.96
CA LEU A 6 10.78 10.41 -6.89
C LEU A 6 11.39 9.03 -7.09
N SER A 7 11.84 8.43 -5.98
CA SER A 7 12.16 7.01 -5.92
C SER A 7 10.95 6.16 -6.33
N LYS A 8 11.19 4.88 -6.66
CA LYS A 8 10.10 3.96 -7.00
C LYS A 8 9.10 3.79 -5.84
N SER A 9 9.61 3.78 -4.61
CA SER A 9 8.81 3.64 -3.40
C SER A 9 8.00 4.91 -3.11
N ALA A 10 8.63 6.08 -3.18
CA ALA A 10 7.94 7.37 -3.03
C ALA A 10 6.82 7.57 -4.08
N ARG A 11 7.03 7.13 -5.33
CA ARG A 11 5.96 7.12 -6.35
C ARG A 11 4.79 6.22 -5.96
N MET A 12 5.08 5.02 -5.45
CA MET A 12 4.05 4.09 -5.01
C MET A 12 3.23 4.66 -3.85
N ILE A 13 3.87 5.33 -2.90
CA ILE A 13 3.19 6.03 -1.79
C ILE A 13 2.27 7.13 -2.34
N ALA A 14 2.77 7.98 -3.24
CA ALA A 14 1.97 9.05 -3.85
C ALA A 14 0.76 8.49 -4.60
N ASP A 15 0.95 7.43 -5.39
CA ASP A 15 -0.12 6.78 -6.16
C ASP A 15 -1.19 6.15 -5.26
N LEU A 16 -0.78 5.55 -4.13
CA LEU A 16 -1.72 5.03 -3.13
C LEU A 16 -2.57 6.15 -2.53
N ILE A 17 -1.97 7.30 -2.20
CA ILE A 17 -2.68 8.46 -1.65
C ILE A 17 -3.66 9.02 -2.68
N TYR A 18 -3.26 9.17 -3.95
CA TYR A 18 -4.15 9.63 -5.01
C TYR A 18 -5.33 8.68 -5.22
N LYS A 19 -5.07 7.37 -5.29
CA LYS A 19 -6.12 6.37 -5.47
C LYS A 19 -7.15 6.40 -4.33
N LYS A 20 -6.69 6.38 -3.08
CA LYS A 20 -7.58 6.39 -1.90
C LYS A 20 -8.27 7.73 -1.69
N GLY A 21 -7.58 8.82 -1.99
CA GLY A 21 -8.13 10.17 -1.95
C GLY A 21 -9.11 10.45 -3.09
N ALA A 22 -9.17 9.63 -4.15
CA ALA A 22 -10.20 9.71 -5.17
C ALA A 22 -11.44 8.85 -4.82
N GLU A 23 -11.24 7.74 -4.10
CA GLU A 23 -12.33 6.86 -3.62
C GLU A 23 -13.20 7.55 -2.54
N LYS A 24 -12.62 8.47 -1.77
CA LYS A 24 -13.32 9.30 -0.79
C LYS A 24 -13.37 10.73 -1.27
N ALA A 25 -14.49 11.42 -1.12
CA ALA A 25 -14.57 12.82 -1.52
C ALA A 25 -13.65 13.69 -0.65
N ASP A 26 -12.84 14.54 -1.29
CA ASP A 26 -11.88 15.41 -0.58
C ASP A 26 -12.54 16.34 0.43
N CYS A 27 -13.78 16.75 0.18
CA CYS A 27 -14.55 17.54 1.14
C CYS A 27 -14.86 16.78 2.43
N GLU A 28 -15.12 15.47 2.35
CA GLU A 28 -15.38 14.62 3.51
C GLU A 28 -14.10 14.33 4.28
N ILE A 29 -13.00 14.05 3.57
CA ILE A 29 -11.67 13.85 4.18
C ILE A 29 -11.26 15.11 4.93
N ALA A 30 -11.39 16.27 4.30
CA ALA A 30 -11.04 17.56 4.88
C ALA A 30 -11.84 17.84 6.17
N ARG A 31 -13.17 17.65 6.12
CA ARG A 31 -14.03 17.79 7.31
C ARG A 31 -13.63 16.86 8.45
N ASN A 32 -13.33 15.59 8.15
CA ASN A 32 -12.97 14.59 9.16
C ASN A 32 -11.61 14.86 9.82
N ILE A 33 -10.68 15.49 9.10
CA ILE A 33 -9.34 15.85 9.60
C ILE A 33 -9.34 17.27 10.21
N GLY A 34 -10.44 18.02 10.06
CA GLY A 34 -10.56 19.38 10.61
C GLY A 34 -9.85 20.45 9.79
N ILE A 35 -9.69 20.23 8.49
CA ILE A 35 -9.06 21.19 7.56
C ILE A 35 -10.07 21.70 6.53
N ASP A 36 -9.81 22.89 6.00
CA ASP A 36 -10.62 23.42 4.90
C ASP A 36 -10.39 22.59 3.61
N PRO A 37 -11.46 22.21 2.87
CA PRO A 37 -11.33 21.44 1.63
C PRO A 37 -10.40 22.08 0.58
N SER A 38 -10.37 23.40 0.52
CA SER A 38 -9.50 24.16 -0.41
C SER A 38 -8.03 23.98 -0.04
N ASN A 39 -7.72 23.91 1.25
CA ASN A 39 -6.37 23.65 1.75
C ASN A 39 -5.94 22.21 1.44
N LEU A 40 -6.84 21.23 1.54
CA LEU A 40 -6.53 19.85 1.18
C LEU A 40 -6.19 19.72 -0.31
N SER A 41 -6.98 20.37 -1.18
CA SER A 41 -6.72 20.36 -2.63
C SER A 41 -5.37 21.00 -2.99
N ARG A 42 -5.05 22.14 -2.37
CA ARG A 42 -3.73 22.79 -2.51
C ARG A 42 -2.60 21.92 -1.97
N PHE A 43 -2.84 21.22 -0.86
CA PHE A 43 -1.85 20.30 -0.29
C PHE A 43 -1.51 19.18 -1.25
N LYS A 44 -2.53 18.53 -1.83
CA LYS A 44 -2.33 17.44 -2.79
C LYS A 44 -1.49 17.87 -4.00
N THR A 45 -1.76 19.05 -4.53
CA THR A 45 -1.09 19.53 -5.75
C THR A 45 0.36 19.93 -5.53
N ASN A 46 0.68 20.48 -4.35
CA ASN A 46 1.97 21.13 -4.11
C ASN A 46 2.92 20.32 -3.22
N TYR A 47 2.38 19.48 -2.32
CA TYR A 47 3.16 18.90 -1.23
C TYR A 47 3.05 17.37 -1.14
N LEU A 48 2.12 16.73 -1.83
CA LEU A 48 1.92 15.28 -1.71
C LEU A 48 3.15 14.49 -2.15
N GLU A 49 3.76 14.88 -3.26
CA GLU A 49 4.99 14.26 -3.77
C GLU A 49 6.16 14.48 -2.80
N VAL A 50 6.22 15.65 -2.16
CA VAL A 50 7.26 15.96 -1.15
C VAL A 50 7.06 15.10 0.09
N VAL A 51 5.81 14.93 0.55
CA VAL A 51 5.48 14.08 1.70
C VAL A 51 5.75 12.61 1.37
N ALA A 52 5.45 12.16 0.17
CA ALA A 52 5.75 10.80 -0.25
C ALA A 52 7.26 10.53 -0.31
N ALA A 53 8.05 11.48 -0.79
CA ALA A 53 9.51 11.42 -0.74
C ALA A 53 10.04 11.42 0.70
N TYR A 54 9.48 12.28 1.56
CA TYR A 54 9.85 12.35 2.97
C TYR A 54 9.59 11.04 3.70
N LEU A 55 8.41 10.42 3.49
CA LEU A 55 8.07 9.13 4.09
C LEU A 55 9.02 8.02 3.66
N ASP A 56 9.42 8.00 2.38
CA ASP A 56 10.39 7.05 1.87
C ASP A 56 11.78 7.27 2.49
N GLU A 57 12.23 8.52 2.59
CA GLU A 57 13.52 8.89 3.17
C GLU A 57 13.67 8.48 4.64
N ILE A 58 12.59 8.58 5.43
CA ILE A 58 12.58 8.14 6.83
C ILE A 58 12.26 6.64 7.01
N GLY A 59 12.07 5.91 5.91
CA GLY A 59 11.82 4.47 5.91
C GLY A 59 10.40 4.07 6.35
N LEU A 60 9.41 4.95 6.22
CA LEU A 60 8.00 4.63 6.51
C LEU A 60 7.29 4.09 5.27
N ALA A 61 6.60 2.97 5.45
CA ALA A 61 5.74 2.38 4.44
C ALA A 61 4.27 2.78 4.66
N VAL A 62 3.57 3.13 3.57
CA VAL A 62 2.14 3.44 3.59
C VAL A 62 1.35 2.26 3.07
N HIS A 63 0.46 1.73 3.91
CA HIS A 63 -0.45 0.65 3.57
C HIS A 63 -1.90 1.13 3.64
N VAL A 64 -2.77 0.51 2.85
CA VAL A 64 -4.19 0.80 2.92
C VAL A 64 -4.72 0.21 4.23
N LYS A 65 -5.34 1.03 5.06
CA LYS A 65 -6.00 0.55 6.28
C LYS A 65 -7.01 -0.54 5.92
N ASP A 66 -6.94 -1.68 6.61
CA ASP A 66 -7.74 -2.88 6.36
C ASP A 66 -7.48 -3.57 4.99
N SER A 67 -6.37 -3.30 4.30
CA SER A 67 -5.90 -4.18 3.20
C SER A 67 -5.22 -5.44 3.70
N ASP A 68 -4.66 -5.39 4.91
CA ASP A 68 -4.24 -6.58 5.68
C ASP A 68 -5.45 -7.23 6.35
N LYS A 69 -6.54 -7.44 5.60
CA LYS A 69 -7.54 -8.40 6.06
C LYS A 69 -6.84 -9.73 6.21
N PRO A 70 -6.95 -10.43 7.36
CA PRO A 70 -6.43 -11.78 7.46
C PRO A 70 -6.98 -12.57 6.28
N VAL A 71 -6.08 -13.26 5.57
CA VAL A 71 -6.47 -14.14 4.46
C VAL A 71 -7.66 -14.97 4.94
N PRO A 72 -8.80 -14.99 4.21
CA PRO A 72 -9.96 -15.78 4.61
C PRO A 72 -9.53 -17.21 4.98
N ARG A 73 -10.06 -17.77 6.08
CA ARG A 73 -9.56 -19.05 6.64
C ARG A 73 -9.50 -20.16 5.60
N ASP A 74 -10.47 -20.20 4.70
CA ASP A 74 -10.56 -21.10 3.55
C ASP A 74 -9.40 -20.93 2.56
N VAL A 75 -9.06 -19.68 2.23
CA VAL A 75 -7.91 -19.35 1.36
C VAL A 75 -6.59 -19.67 2.06
N LEU A 76 -6.50 -19.40 3.37
CA LEU A 76 -5.32 -19.69 4.18
C LEU A 76 -5.08 -21.20 4.28
N GLN A 77 -6.15 -21.98 4.45
CA GLN A 77 -6.10 -23.44 4.47
C GLN A 77 -5.71 -24.01 3.10
N ALA A 78 -6.25 -23.48 2.01
CA ALA A 78 -5.86 -23.88 0.66
C ALA A 78 -4.37 -23.60 0.39
N LEU A 79 -3.86 -22.45 0.83
CA LEU A 79 -2.45 -22.09 0.72
C LEU A 79 -1.56 -23.04 1.53
N PHE A 80 -1.95 -23.41 2.75
CA PHE A 80 -1.23 -24.39 3.56
C PHE A 80 -1.17 -25.76 2.86
N VAL A 81 -2.29 -26.26 2.36
CA VAL A 81 -2.34 -27.55 1.64
C VAL A 81 -1.47 -27.52 0.39
N HIS A 82 -1.53 -26.43 -0.40
CA HIS A 82 -0.68 -26.30 -1.58
C HIS A 82 0.80 -26.24 -1.24
N ALA A 83 1.17 -25.53 -0.17
CA ALA A 83 2.54 -25.48 0.33
C ALA A 83 3.02 -26.87 0.79
N GLU A 84 2.21 -27.61 1.54
CA GLU A 84 2.55 -28.97 1.98
C GLU A 84 2.73 -29.94 0.81
N VAL A 85 1.83 -29.91 -0.18
CA VAL A 85 1.94 -30.73 -1.39
C VAL A 85 3.19 -30.37 -2.19
N GLY A 86 3.47 -29.08 -2.36
CA GLY A 86 4.67 -28.60 -3.03
C GLY A 86 5.94 -29.07 -2.32
N LEU A 87 5.97 -28.97 -0.99
CA LEU A 87 7.09 -29.36 -0.13
C LEU A 87 7.28 -30.87 -0.09
N ALA A 88 6.20 -31.65 -0.11
CA ALA A 88 6.25 -33.11 -0.25
C ALA A 88 6.82 -33.52 -1.62
N LYS A 89 6.37 -32.89 -2.71
CA LYS A 89 6.90 -33.14 -4.05
C LYS A 89 8.38 -32.79 -4.17
N THR A 90 8.81 -31.64 -3.65
CA THR A 90 10.24 -31.27 -3.67
C THR A 90 11.08 -32.19 -2.80
N LYS A 91 10.56 -32.65 -1.64
CA LYS A 91 11.24 -33.66 -0.83
C LYS A 91 11.36 -34.99 -1.57
N ASP A 92 10.34 -35.43 -2.28
CA ASP A 92 10.38 -36.67 -3.06
C ASP A 92 11.35 -36.56 -4.24
N GLU A 93 11.32 -35.42 -4.95
CA GLU A 93 12.15 -35.14 -6.13
C GLU A 93 13.64 -34.93 -5.83
N TYR A 94 13.97 -34.36 -4.66
CA TYR A 94 15.35 -33.97 -4.32
C TYR A 94 15.93 -34.65 -3.07
N LEU A 95 15.11 -35.27 -2.22
CA LEU A 95 15.52 -35.95 -0.98
C LEU A 95 14.95 -37.37 -0.84
N GLY A 96 14.28 -37.90 -1.88
CA GLY A 96 13.83 -39.29 -1.93
C GLY A 96 15.00 -40.26 -1.76
N LYS A 97 14.79 -41.34 -1.00
CA LYS A 97 15.78 -42.39 -0.69
C LYS A 97 16.51 -42.93 -1.92
#